data_AF-A0A5R2MRJ9-F1
#
_entry.id   AF-A0A5R2MRJ9-F1
#
_cell.length_a   1.000
_cell.length_b   1.000
_cell.length_c   1.000
_cell.angle_alpha   90.00
_cell.angle_beta   90.00
_cell.angle_gamma   90.00
#
_symmetry.space_group_name_H-M   'P 1'
#
loop_
_entity.id
_entity.type
_entity.pdbx_description
1 polymer ?
#
loop_
_entity_poly.entity_id
_entity_poly.type
_entity_poly.pdbx_seq_one_letter_code
_entity_poly.pdbx_strand_id
1 'polypeptide(L)'
;SYLTSRSAYMLCKPLLKTTKADIRNYQQNYEVPYYEDETNAENHYVRNDIRNRILPAIDSNRHLSTKQLLKLKDWHDMQLQALHDNALHFIET
;
A
#
# COMPACT_ATOMS: atom_id res chain seq x y z
N SER A 1 9.51 5.95 -1.78
CA SER A 1 9.60 7.33 -1.23
C SER A 1 8.24 7.75 -0.66
N TYR A 2 8.20 8.60 0.37
CA TYR A 2 6.96 9.17 0.93
C TYR A 2 6.35 10.26 0.03
N LEU A 3 7.15 10.79 -0.89
CA LEU A 3 6.73 11.76 -1.89
C LEU A 3 6.52 11.06 -3.23
N THR A 4 5.43 11.37 -3.91
CA THR A 4 5.16 10.95 -5.30
C THR A 4 5.01 12.20 -6.15
N SER A 5 5.85 12.35 -7.18
CA SER A 5 5.72 13.45 -8.13
C SER A 5 4.47 13.25 -9.00
N ARG A 6 3.69 14.32 -9.18
CA ARG A 6 2.63 14.46 -10.18
C ARG A 6 2.96 15.69 -11.03
N SER A 7 2.43 15.75 -12.25
CA SER A 7 2.82 16.75 -13.25
C SER A 7 2.87 18.19 -12.73
N ALA A 8 1.96 18.59 -11.84
CA ALA A 8 1.89 19.95 -11.29
C ALA A 8 2.21 20.05 -9.78
N TYR A 9 2.36 18.95 -9.05
CA TYR A 9 2.53 18.99 -7.59
C TYR A 9 3.16 17.70 -7.03
N MET A 10 3.61 17.76 -5.78
CA MET A 10 4.09 16.59 -5.05
C MET A 10 3.03 16.08 -4.07
N LEU A 11 2.74 14.78 -4.14
CA LEU A 11 1.86 14.11 -3.19
C LEU A 11 2.68 13.53 -2.04
N CYS A 12 2.47 14.05 -0.82
CA CYS A 12 3.09 13.52 0.40
C CYS A 12 2.20 12.48 1.07
N LYS A 13 2.79 11.35 1.46
CA LYS A 13 2.12 10.22 2.14
C LYS A 13 2.81 9.96 3.48
N PRO A 14 2.70 10.84 4.49
CA PRO A 14 3.49 10.77 5.72
C PRO A 14 3.27 9.46 6.51
N LEU A 15 2.06 8.90 6.45
CA LEU A 15 1.69 7.68 7.17
C LEU A 15 1.89 6.39 6.35
N LEU A 16 2.64 6.43 5.25
CA LEU A 16 2.77 5.28 4.32
C LEU A 16 3.36 4.03 5.00
N LYS A 17 4.27 4.20 5.96
CA LYS A 17 4.85 3.09 6.72
C LYS A 17 4.16 2.82 8.06
N THR A 18 3.20 3.67 8.43
CA THR A 18 2.46 3.54 9.69
C THR A 18 1.39 2.47 9.52
N THR A 19 1.34 1.51 10.44
CA THR A 19 0.32 0.46 10.36
C THR A 19 -1.03 0.98 10.86
N LYS A 20 -2.12 0.32 10.46
CA LYS A 20 -3.45 0.66 10.99
C LYS A 20 -3.55 0.40 12.50
N ALA A 21 -2.77 -0.56 13.03
CA ALA A 21 -2.68 -0.81 14.47
C ALA A 21 -2.03 0.37 15.20
N ASP A 22 -0.95 0.93 14.66
CA ASP A 22 -0.29 2.12 15.23
C ASP A 22 -1.25 3.31 15.28
N ILE A 23 -2.02 3.52 14.19
CA ILE A 23 -3.03 4.59 14.13
C ILE A 23 -4.09 4.39 15.22
N ARG A 24 -4.62 3.18 15.38
CA ARG A 24 -5.64 2.88 16.40
C ARG A 24 -5.11 3.07 17.83
N ASN A 25 -3.90 2.60 18.10
CA ASN A 25 -3.25 2.78 19.40
C ASN A 25 -3.07 4.27 19.71
N TYR A 26 -2.63 5.06 18.73
CA TYR A 26 -2.55 6.52 18.89
C TYR A 26 -3.92 7.15 19.18
N GLN A 27 -4.96 6.78 18.42
CA GLN A 27 -6.32 7.29 18.65
C GLN A 27 -6.81 6.99 20.07
N GLN A 28 -6.58 5.78 20.57
CA GLN A 28 -6.97 5.37 21.92
C GLN A 28 -6.20 6.12 23.01
N ASN A 29 -4.87 6.22 22.86
CA ASN A 29 -4.01 6.83 23.88
C ASN A 29 -4.21 8.35 24.03
N TYR A 30 -4.65 9.01 22.96
CA TYR A 30 -4.85 10.46 22.92
C TYR A 30 -6.31 10.87 22.73
N GLU A 31 -7.25 9.92 22.82
CA GLU A 31 -8.70 10.13 22.70
C GLU A 31 -9.09 10.96 21.46
N VAL A 32 -8.42 10.71 20.33
CA VAL A 32 -8.61 11.49 19.10
C VAL A 32 -10.00 11.17 18.52
N PRO A 33 -10.91 12.14 18.38
CA PRO A 33 -12.23 11.90 17.81
C PRO A 33 -12.13 11.52 16.33
N TYR A 34 -12.90 10.53 15.90
CA TYR A 34 -12.95 10.07 14.52
C TYR A 34 -14.32 9.49 14.19
N TYR A 35 -14.60 9.37 12.89
CA TYR A 35 -15.77 8.69 12.36
C TYR A 35 -15.31 7.53 11.48
N GLU A 36 -15.99 6.38 11.57
CA GLU A 36 -15.76 5.26 10.66
C GLU A 36 -16.79 5.32 9.54
N ASP A 37 -16.30 5.31 8.31
CA ASP A 37 -17.15 5.19 7.13
C ASP A 37 -17.77 3.79 7.11
N GLU A 38 -19.10 3.72 7.07
CA GLU A 38 -19.89 2.48 7.11
C GLU A 38 -19.57 1.56 5.92
N THR A 39 -19.25 2.14 4.77
CA THR A 39 -18.90 1.40 3.54
C THR A 39 -17.59 0.61 3.69
N ASN A 40 -16.81 0.85 4.76
CA ASN A 40 -15.61 0.08 5.02
C ASN A 40 -15.89 -1.42 5.24
N ALA A 41 -17.07 -1.76 5.75
CA ALA A 41 -17.47 -3.15 5.95
C ALA A 41 -17.88 -3.86 4.65
N GLU A 42 -18.13 -3.12 3.58
CA GLU A 42 -18.65 -3.64 2.31
C GLU A 42 -17.52 -4.10 1.38
N ASN A 43 -17.79 -5.12 0.57
CA ASN A 43 -16.82 -5.71 -0.37
C ASN A 43 -17.07 -5.31 -1.84
N HIS A 44 -17.91 -4.31 -2.10
CA HIS A 44 -18.26 -3.90 -3.47
C HIS A 44 -17.05 -3.46 -4.29
N TYR A 45 -16.10 -2.76 -3.66
CA TYR A 45 -14.86 -2.35 -4.31
C TYR A 45 -13.78 -3.43 -4.15
N VAL A 46 -13.05 -3.72 -5.22
CA VAL A 46 -11.92 -4.68 -5.22
C VAL A 46 -10.93 -4.39 -4.10
N ARG A 47 -10.63 -3.11 -3.83
CA ARG A 47 -9.77 -2.69 -2.70
C ARG A 47 -10.32 -3.16 -1.35
N ASN A 48 -11.63 -3.03 -1.13
CA ASN A 48 -12.25 -3.43 0.13
C ASN A 48 -12.29 -4.96 0.24
N ASP A 49 -12.59 -5.68 -0.83
CA ASP A 49 -12.53 -7.16 -0.82
C ASP A 49 -11.12 -7.67 -0.51
N ILE A 50 -10.09 -7.03 -1.08
CA ILE A 50 -8.69 -7.30 -0.70
C ILE A 50 -8.50 -7.09 0.81
N ARG A 51 -8.91 -5.95 1.34
CA ARG A 51 -8.73 -5.60 2.77
C ARG A 51 -9.49 -6.53 3.71
N ASN A 52 -10.75 -6.82 3.40
CA ASN A 52 -11.70 -7.42 4.34
C ASN A 52 -11.69 -8.95 4.28
N ARG A 53 -11.38 -9.53 3.12
CA ARG A 53 -11.40 -10.99 2.91
C ARG A 53 -10.02 -11.56 2.62
N ILE A 54 -9.29 -10.98 1.68
CA ILE A 54 -8.04 -11.58 1.18
C ILE A 54 -6.89 -11.41 2.19
N LEU A 55 -6.61 -10.19 2.66
CA LEU A 55 -5.51 -9.95 3.61
C LEU A 55 -5.70 -10.75 4.91
N PRO A 56 -6.89 -10.79 5.55
CA PRO A 56 -7.09 -11.59 6.75
C PRO A 56 -6.91 -13.09 6.50
N ALA A 57 -7.37 -13.60 5.35
CA ALA A 57 -7.16 -15.01 4.99
C ALA A 57 -5.67 -15.35 4.86
N ILE A 58 -4.86 -14.45 4.28
CA ILE A 58 -3.40 -14.61 4.19
C ILE A 58 -2.77 -14.59 5.58
N ASP A 59 -3.09 -13.59 6.41
CA ASP A 59 -2.49 -13.44 7.74
C ASP A 59 -2.91 -14.57 8.72
N SER A 60 -4.05 -15.24 8.48
CA SER A 60 -4.48 -16.41 9.26
C SER A 60 -3.62 -17.66 9.03
N ASN A 61 -2.90 -17.73 7.91
CA ASN A 61 -2.02 -18.84 7.60
C ASN A 61 -0.61 -18.54 8.11
N ARG A 62 -0.16 -19.29 9.12
CA ARG A 62 1.17 -19.13 9.74
C ARG A 62 2.37 -19.21 8.78
N HIS A 63 2.19 -19.81 7.60
CA HIS A 63 3.24 -19.96 6.59
C HIS A 63 3.24 -18.84 5.56
N LEU A 64 2.22 -17.98 5.55
CA LEU A 64 2.09 -16.87 4.63
C LEU A 64 2.25 -15.55 5.39
N SER A 65 2.80 -14.55 4.71
CA SER A 65 2.86 -13.20 5.26
C SER A 65 2.60 -12.18 4.17
N THR A 66 1.67 -11.27 4.42
CA THR A 66 1.42 -10.10 3.58
C THR A 66 2.67 -9.25 3.33
N LYS A 67 3.67 -9.29 4.23
CA LYS A 67 4.98 -8.63 4.04
C LYS A 67 5.77 -9.20 2.86
N GLN A 68 5.60 -10.49 2.53
CA GLN A 68 6.27 -11.11 1.38
C GLN A 68 5.72 -10.54 0.06
N LEU A 69 4.43 -10.19 0.02
CA LEU A 69 3.84 -9.52 -1.15
C LEU A 69 4.46 -8.15 -1.42
N LEU A 70 4.81 -7.41 -0.36
CA LEU A 70 5.51 -6.13 -0.51
C LEU A 70 6.91 -6.32 -1.11
N LYS A 71 7.66 -7.34 -0.66
CA LYS A 71 8.97 -7.66 -1.26
C LYS A 71 8.85 -8.05 -2.73
N LEU A 72 7.83 -8.85 -3.07
CA LEU A 72 7.56 -9.23 -4.45
C LEU A 72 7.25 -8.01 -5.33
N LYS A 73 6.43 -7.10 -4.82
CA LYS A 73 6.11 -5.83 -5.49
C LYS A 73 7.37 -4.99 -5.72
N ASP A 74 8.19 -4.78 -4.68
CA ASP A 74 9.40 -3.97 -4.79
C ASP A 74 10.37 -4.56 -5.83
N TRP A 75 10.49 -5.88 -5.90
CA TRP A 75 11.27 -6.56 -6.93
C TRP A 75 10.68 -6.34 -8.33
N HIS A 76 9.37 -6.49 -8.52
CA HIS A 76 8.71 -6.21 -9.79
C HIS A 76 8.88 -4.75 -10.25
N ASP A 77 8.80 -3.79 -9.32
CA ASP A 77 9.00 -2.38 -9.62
C ASP A 77 10.44 -2.12 -10.12
N MET A 78 11.44 -2.77 -9.50
CA MET A 78 12.83 -2.69 -9.96
C MET A 78 13.00 -3.27 -11.37
N GLN A 79 12.41 -4.44 -11.65
CA GLN A 79 12.50 -5.08 -12.96
C GLN A 79 11.84 -4.24 -14.05
N LEU A 80 10.68 -3.64 -13.76
CA LEU A 80 9.98 -2.77 -14.69
C LEU A 80 10.80 -1.51 -15.01
N GLN A 81 11.44 -0.91 -13.99
CA GLN A 81 12.32 0.24 -14.21
C GLN A 81 13.49 -0.11 -15.13
N ALA A 82 14.17 -1.23 -14.89
CA ALA A 82 15.27 -1.67 -15.74
C ALA A 82 14.83 -1.94 -17.19
N LEU A 83 13.64 -2.50 -17.39
CA LEU A 83 13.07 -2.69 -18.74
C LEU A 83 12.79 -1.35 -19.43
N HIS A 84 12.24 -0.37 -18.72
CA HIS A 84 12.04 0.97 -19.27
C HIS A 84 13.36 1.64 -19.64
N ASP A 85 14.37 1.58 -18.78
CA ASP A 85 15.68 2.19 -19.04
C ASP A 85 16.33 1.58 -20.29
N ASN A 86 16.25 0.25 -20.45
CA ASN A 86 16.73 -0.44 -21.64
C ASN A 86 15.96 -0.06 -22.91
N ALA A 87 14.64 0.09 -22.83
CA ALA A 87 13.81 0.47 -23.98
C ALA A 87 14.11 1.91 -24.45
N LEU A 88 14.32 2.83 -23.51
CA LEU A 88 14.73 4.21 -23.83
C LEU A 88 16.12 4.22 -24.50
N HIS A 89 17.08 3.48 -23.95
CA HIS A 89 18.41 3.36 -24.55
C HIS A 89 18.36 2.82 -25.99
N PHE A 90 17.54 1.81 -26.26
CA PHE A 90 17.36 1.24 -27.60
C PHE A 90 16.80 2.25 -28.62
N ILE A 91 15.87 3.12 -28.21
CA ILE A 91 15.26 4.13 -29.09
C ILE A 91 16.23 5.27 -29.41
N GLU A 92 17.13 5.60 -28.47
CA GLU A 92 18.14 6.66 -28.64
C GLU A 92 19.36 6.24 -29.48
N THR A 93 19.48 4.94 -29.80
CA THR A 93 20.56 4.38 -30.64
C THR A 93 20.11 4.21 -32.08
#